data_AF-A0A803LKG0-F1
#
_entry.id   AF-A0A803LKG0-F1
#
_cell.length_a   1.000
_cell.length_b   1.000
_cell.length_c   1.000
_cell.angle_alpha   90.00
_cell.angle_beta   90.00
_cell.angle_gamma   90.00
#
_symmetry.space_group_name_H-M   'P 1'
#
loop_
_entity.id
_entity.type
_entity.pdbx_description
1 polymer ?
#
loop_
_entity_poly.entity_id
_entity_poly.type
_entity_poly.pdbx_seq_one_letter_code
_entity_poly.pdbx_strand_id
1 'polypeptide(L)'
;MENIIRRVGYNWATLALFMAFAMSIATQLYVANASDPSPLQDFCVEAHHFNSGAYVNGKYCKNEDAVTTNDFVFKGFDQPGDTNNTQGAKATLIDINKFAAVNTLGVSIARVDFGPYGLNTPHFHPLGSEIFAVLEGTLYAGFVTTKNKLYDTVLKKGDIIVFPQGLLHFQLNLDDTDAFAIATFGSQNPGRINIADGVFGTPILDEVLTKAFQVNEKAIEQLRAQFSTDNVSDDNPRKSILKLLSQVSR
;
A
#
# COMPACT_ATOMS: atom_id res chain seq x y z
N MET A 1 -51.96 36.52 32.66
CA MET A 1 -50.93 36.15 31.65
C MET A 1 -49.99 35.03 32.12
N GLU A 2 -50.18 34.41 33.29
CA GLU A 2 -49.28 33.36 33.80
C GLU A 2 -49.67 31.91 33.44
N ASN A 3 -50.86 31.68 32.87
CA ASN A 3 -51.40 30.32 32.70
C ASN A 3 -51.25 29.71 31.30
N ILE A 4 -50.49 30.34 30.39
CA ILE A 4 -50.23 29.77 29.04
C ILE A 4 -48.85 29.09 28.97
N ILE A 5 -47.91 29.43 29.85
CA ILE A 5 -46.55 28.86 29.83
C ILE A 5 -46.48 27.45 30.48
N ARG A 6 -47.52 27.04 31.23
CA ARG A 6 -47.52 25.75 31.96
C ARG A 6 -48.04 24.53 31.19
N ARG A 7 -48.54 24.68 29.94
CA ARG A 7 -49.19 23.57 29.22
C ARG A 7 -48.32 22.81 28.22
N VAL A 8 -47.08 23.23 27.99
CA VAL A 8 -46.11 22.42 27.25
C VAL A 8 -44.99 22.08 28.21
N GLY A 9 -45.22 21.07 29.05
CA GLY A 9 -44.24 20.57 30.01
C GLY A 9 -43.08 19.90 29.28
N TYR A 10 -42.17 20.70 28.72
CA TYR A 10 -40.88 20.21 28.31
C TYR A 10 -40.12 19.80 29.57
N ASN A 11 -40.02 18.49 29.79
CA ASN A 11 -39.18 17.97 30.85
C ASN A 11 -37.72 18.28 30.45
N TRP A 12 -37.08 19.18 31.20
CA TRP A 12 -35.70 19.59 30.98
C TRP A 12 -34.74 18.39 30.92
N ALA A 13 -35.04 17.30 31.62
CA ALA A 13 -34.29 16.06 31.53
C ALA A 13 -34.42 15.40 30.14
N THR A 14 -35.61 15.37 29.54
CA THR A 14 -35.79 14.84 28.18
C THR A 14 -35.13 15.72 27.13
N LEU A 15 -35.14 17.05 27.27
CA LEU A 15 -34.46 17.95 26.34
C LEU A 15 -32.93 17.81 26.46
N ALA A 16 -32.40 17.70 27.68
CA ALA A 16 -30.98 17.46 27.92
C ALA A 16 -30.53 16.09 27.37
N LEU A 17 -31.33 15.04 27.55
CA LEU A 17 -31.08 13.72 26.95
C LEU A 17 -31.09 13.77 25.42
N PHE A 18 -32.03 14.51 24.82
CA PHE A 18 -32.09 14.67 23.36
C PHE A 18 -30.89 15.45 22.83
N MET A 19 -30.45 16.51 23.52
CA MET A 19 -29.26 17.28 23.17
C MET A 19 -27.97 16.47 23.35
N ALA A 20 -27.85 15.69 24.44
CA ALA A 20 -26.73 14.79 24.67
C ALA A 20 -26.67 13.68 23.62
N PHE A 21 -27.82 13.12 23.24
CA PHE A 21 -27.92 12.12 22.17
C PHE A 21 -27.57 12.73 20.80
N ALA A 22 -28.05 13.93 20.48
CA ALA A 22 -27.69 14.64 19.25
C ALA A 22 -26.19 15.00 19.20
N MET A 23 -25.60 15.44 20.31
CA MET A 23 -24.15 15.65 20.41
C MET A 23 -23.35 14.35 20.26
N SER A 24 -23.83 13.22 20.80
CA SER A 24 -23.19 11.91 20.60
C SER A 24 -23.28 11.39 19.15
N ILE A 25 -24.35 11.72 18.43
CA ILE A 25 -24.47 11.41 17.00
C ILE A 25 -23.53 12.32 16.19
N ALA A 26 -23.43 13.61 16.56
CA ALA A 26 -22.53 14.55 15.89
C ALA A 26 -21.04 14.18 16.07
N THR A 27 -20.66 13.60 17.21
CA THR A 27 -19.30 13.08 17.43
C THR A 27 -19.04 11.72 16.79
N GLN A 28 -20.07 11.04 16.25
CA GLN A 28 -19.91 9.78 15.50
C GLN A 28 -19.77 9.99 13.99
N LEU A 29 -19.90 11.24 13.50
CA LEU A 29 -19.52 11.63 12.14
C LEU A 29 -18.00 11.81 12.03
N TYR A 30 -17.21 10.88 12.57
CA TYR A 30 -15.82 10.74 12.12
C TYR A 30 -15.89 10.20 10.71
N VAL A 31 -15.63 11.05 9.74
CA VAL A 31 -15.34 10.64 8.37
C VAL A 31 -14.18 9.64 8.49
N ALA A 32 -14.46 8.35 8.26
CA ALA A 32 -13.40 7.37 8.16
C ALA A 32 -12.58 7.76 6.93
N ASN A 33 -11.45 8.43 7.15
CA ASN A 33 -10.54 8.78 6.07
C ASN A 33 -9.91 7.48 5.57
N ALA A 34 -10.26 7.10 4.33
CA ALA A 34 -9.71 5.93 3.65
C ALA A 34 -8.32 6.21 3.01
N SER A 35 -7.80 7.41 3.23
CA SER A 35 -6.50 7.92 2.73
C SER A 35 -5.66 8.43 3.90
N ASP A 36 -4.41 8.81 3.60
CA ASP A 36 -3.55 9.52 4.56
C ASP A 36 -4.28 10.72 5.20
N PRO A 37 -4.12 10.96 6.51
CA PRO A 37 -4.69 12.14 7.17
C PRO A 37 -4.18 13.44 6.56
N SER A 38 -5.04 14.46 6.46
CA SER A 38 -4.61 15.79 6.04
C SER A 38 -3.60 16.38 7.03
N PRO A 39 -2.59 17.13 6.56
CA PRO A 39 -1.63 17.78 7.44
C PRO A 39 -2.32 18.86 8.29
N LEU A 40 -1.81 19.06 9.51
CA LEU A 40 -2.33 20.08 10.46
C LEU A 40 -1.45 21.34 10.51
N GLN A 41 -0.36 21.35 9.75
CA GLN A 41 0.60 22.44 9.61
C GLN A 41 1.27 22.33 8.24
N ASP A 42 2.02 23.34 7.80
CA ASP A 42 2.59 23.42 6.45
C ASP A 42 3.51 22.23 6.12
N PHE A 43 4.31 21.75 7.09
CA PHE A 43 5.15 20.56 6.93
C PHE A 43 5.44 19.87 8.27
N CYS A 44 5.85 18.61 8.20
CA CYS A 44 6.31 17.82 9.35
C CYS A 44 7.41 16.85 8.89
N VAL A 45 8.59 17.37 8.55
CA VAL A 45 9.74 16.53 8.14
C VAL A 45 9.99 15.46 9.20
N GLU A 46 10.12 14.19 8.80
CA GLU A 46 10.35 13.10 9.75
C GLU A 46 11.62 13.31 10.59
N ALA A 47 11.49 13.10 11.91
CA ALA A 47 12.60 13.13 12.85
C ALA A 47 13.31 11.76 12.89
N HIS A 48 14.37 11.61 12.10
CA HIS A 48 15.27 10.47 12.22
C HIS A 48 15.74 10.30 13.68
N HIS A 49 15.60 9.09 14.22
CA HIS A 49 16.03 8.69 15.57
C HIS A 49 15.29 9.33 16.76
N PHE A 50 13.99 9.60 16.62
CA PHE A 50 13.16 9.97 17.77
C PHE A 50 12.98 8.77 18.73
N ASN A 51 13.76 8.71 19.82
CA ASN A 51 13.71 7.63 20.79
C ASN A 51 12.70 7.90 21.91
N SER A 52 11.40 7.95 21.57
CA SER A 52 10.32 8.18 22.54
C SER A 52 9.76 6.91 23.17
N GLY A 53 10.05 5.73 22.60
CA GLY A 53 9.42 4.47 22.96
C GLY A 53 7.92 4.38 22.62
N ALA A 54 7.34 5.42 22.01
CA ALA A 54 5.94 5.48 21.63
C ALA A 54 5.77 5.28 20.11
N TYR A 55 4.65 4.65 19.74
CA TYR A 55 4.26 4.41 18.35
C TYR A 55 3.12 5.36 17.98
N VAL A 56 3.20 5.97 16.80
CA VAL A 56 2.18 6.86 16.24
C VAL A 56 1.77 6.39 14.85
N ASN A 57 0.59 6.81 14.39
CA ASN A 57 0.21 6.64 12.99
C ASN A 57 0.99 7.65 12.14
N GLY A 58 1.89 7.17 11.29
CA GLY A 58 2.85 8.00 10.55
C GLY A 58 4.22 8.06 11.24
N LYS A 59 4.82 9.25 11.32
CA LYS A 59 6.16 9.47 11.90
C LYS A 59 6.22 10.78 12.69
N TYR A 60 7.11 10.84 13.67
CA TYR A 60 7.38 12.05 14.46
C TYR A 60 8.01 13.16 13.60
N CYS A 61 7.70 14.42 13.91
CA CYS A 61 8.25 15.58 13.22
C CYS A 61 9.58 16.05 13.84
N LYS A 62 10.50 16.50 13.00
CA LYS A 62 11.67 17.30 13.36
C LYS A 62 11.22 18.68 13.83
N ASN A 63 11.98 19.31 14.73
CA ASN A 63 11.74 20.70 15.13
C ASN A 63 11.93 21.61 13.90
N GLU A 64 10.97 22.52 13.68
CA GLU A 64 10.95 23.46 12.55
C GLU A 64 12.23 24.30 12.44
N ASP A 65 12.79 24.76 13.56
CA ASP A 65 14.02 25.57 13.59
C ASP A 65 15.26 24.80 13.10
N ALA A 66 15.19 23.46 13.08
CA ALA A 66 16.24 22.59 12.58
C ALA A 66 16.03 22.15 11.12
N VAL A 67 14.87 22.48 10.52
CA VAL A 67 14.55 22.13 9.14
C VAL A 67 15.24 23.11 8.18
N THR A 68 15.76 22.56 7.08
CA THR A 68 16.44 23.33 6.03
C THR A 68 15.90 22.92 4.67
N THR A 69 16.17 23.72 3.63
CA THR A 69 15.79 23.37 2.25
C THR A 69 16.31 22.00 1.80
N ASN A 70 17.45 21.55 2.33
CA ASN A 70 18.00 20.24 1.99
C ASN A 70 17.12 19.08 2.46
N ASP A 71 16.33 19.26 3.52
CA ASP A 71 15.39 18.23 3.98
C ASP A 71 14.26 17.99 2.96
N PHE A 72 13.96 18.98 2.10
CA PHE A 72 12.92 18.92 1.07
C PHE A 72 13.42 18.51 -0.32
N VAL A 73 14.68 18.08 -0.45
CA VAL A 73 15.27 17.71 -1.75
C VAL A 73 15.78 16.28 -1.71
N PHE A 74 15.15 15.41 -2.50
CA PHE A 74 15.67 14.08 -2.78
C PHE A 74 16.57 14.12 -4.03
N LYS A 75 17.81 13.61 -3.92
CA LYS A 75 18.78 13.56 -5.02
C LYS A 75 19.00 12.11 -5.48
N GLY A 76 19.28 11.92 -6.77
CA GLY A 76 19.59 10.60 -7.35
C GLY A 76 18.37 9.80 -7.80
N PHE A 77 17.19 10.42 -7.92
CA PHE A 77 15.99 9.75 -8.44
C PHE A 77 16.06 9.42 -9.93
N ASP A 78 16.98 10.06 -10.65
CA ASP A 78 17.29 9.83 -12.06
C ASP A 78 18.03 8.50 -12.30
N GLN A 79 18.64 7.90 -11.27
CA GLN A 79 19.45 6.70 -11.41
C GLN A 79 18.58 5.46 -11.68
N PRO A 80 18.83 4.72 -12.77
CA PRO A 80 18.11 3.49 -13.07
C PRO A 80 18.31 2.41 -12.00
N GLY A 81 17.24 1.68 -11.70
CA GLY A 81 17.32 0.47 -10.88
C GLY A 81 17.96 -0.71 -11.63
N ASP A 82 18.55 -1.65 -10.89
CA ASP A 82 19.15 -2.86 -11.45
C ASP A 82 18.09 -3.85 -11.94
N THR A 83 18.00 -4.00 -13.26
CA THR A 83 17.08 -4.90 -13.96
C THR A 83 17.70 -6.28 -14.23
N ASN A 84 18.95 -6.53 -13.84
CA ASN A 84 19.59 -7.85 -13.92
C ASN A 84 19.11 -8.77 -12.78
N ASN A 85 17.80 -9.03 -12.78
CA ASN A 85 17.12 -9.86 -11.80
C ASN A 85 16.11 -10.78 -12.52
N THR A 86 15.58 -11.77 -11.81
CA THR A 86 14.69 -12.80 -12.38
C THR A 86 13.47 -12.24 -13.11
N GLN A 87 12.97 -11.07 -12.70
CA GLN A 87 11.80 -10.44 -13.29
C GLN A 87 12.16 -9.45 -14.41
N GLY A 88 13.43 -9.05 -14.53
CA GLY A 88 13.85 -8.05 -15.52
C GLY A 88 13.34 -6.63 -15.23
N ALA A 89 12.86 -6.34 -14.02
CA ALA A 89 12.30 -5.03 -13.68
C ALA A 89 12.65 -4.62 -12.25
N LYS A 90 12.74 -3.31 -12.00
CA LYS A 90 13.04 -2.75 -10.68
C LYS A 90 12.21 -1.51 -10.41
N ALA A 91 11.36 -1.58 -9.39
CA ALA A 91 10.70 -0.41 -8.82
C ALA A 91 11.53 0.18 -7.66
N THR A 92 11.93 1.43 -7.81
CA THR A 92 12.63 2.23 -6.80
C THR A 92 11.64 3.22 -6.19
N LEU A 93 10.91 2.77 -5.16
CA LEU A 93 9.97 3.59 -4.40
C LEU A 93 10.70 4.56 -3.47
N ILE A 94 10.30 5.83 -3.50
CA ILE A 94 10.69 6.91 -2.59
C ILE A 94 9.44 7.30 -1.79
N ASP A 95 9.26 6.61 -0.67
CA ASP A 95 8.19 6.82 0.31
C ASP A 95 8.72 7.56 1.54
N ILE A 96 7.88 7.66 2.57
CA ILE A 96 8.25 8.23 3.88
C ILE A 96 9.53 7.62 4.48
N ASN A 97 9.87 6.38 4.17
CA ASN A 97 11.04 5.72 4.74
C ASN A 97 12.35 6.14 4.05
N LYS A 98 12.27 6.75 2.85
CA LYS A 98 13.43 7.25 2.10
C LYS A 98 13.47 8.76 1.95
N PHE A 99 12.31 9.43 2.05
CA PHE A 99 12.22 10.87 1.92
C PHE A 99 11.40 11.47 3.06
N ALA A 100 12.09 11.86 4.13
CA ALA A 100 11.50 12.36 5.37
C ALA A 100 10.48 13.50 5.18
N ALA A 101 10.66 14.34 4.15
CA ALA A 101 9.78 15.48 3.89
C ALA A 101 8.37 15.10 3.42
N VAL A 102 8.11 13.89 2.91
CA VAL A 102 6.75 13.51 2.47
C VAL A 102 5.80 13.17 3.62
N ASN A 103 6.30 13.15 4.85
CA ASN A 103 5.47 12.86 6.02
C ASN A 103 4.30 13.84 6.12
N THR A 104 3.11 13.31 6.38
CA THR A 104 1.83 14.02 6.46
C THR A 104 1.30 14.61 5.14
N LEU A 105 2.05 14.51 4.04
CA LEU A 105 1.69 15.15 2.76
C LEU A 105 0.87 14.26 1.83
N GLY A 106 0.66 12.99 2.17
CA GLY A 106 -0.22 12.09 1.42
C GLY A 106 0.28 11.73 0.02
N VAL A 107 1.59 11.83 -0.24
CA VAL A 107 2.19 11.57 -1.55
C VAL A 107 3.50 10.79 -1.47
N SER A 108 3.76 9.97 -2.47
CA SER A 108 5.07 9.34 -2.70
C SER A 108 5.27 9.08 -4.20
N ILE A 109 6.48 8.69 -4.58
CA ILE A 109 6.87 8.50 -5.98
C ILE A 109 7.76 7.29 -6.15
N ALA A 110 7.68 6.59 -7.27
CA ALA A 110 8.61 5.55 -7.66
C ALA A 110 9.09 5.74 -9.10
N ARG A 111 10.36 5.38 -9.34
CA ARG A 111 10.87 5.11 -10.68
C ARG A 111 10.78 3.62 -10.92
N VAL A 112 10.28 3.19 -12.07
CA VAL A 112 10.23 1.77 -12.45
C VAL A 112 11.00 1.58 -13.74
N ASP A 113 12.09 0.84 -13.65
CA ASP A 113 12.95 0.49 -14.77
C ASP A 113 12.67 -0.95 -15.20
N PHE A 114 12.66 -1.18 -16.52
CA PHE A 114 12.44 -2.48 -17.14
C PHE A 114 13.56 -2.75 -18.12
N GLY A 115 14.24 -3.89 -17.97
CA GLY A 115 15.10 -4.42 -19.03
C GLY A 115 14.26 -4.96 -20.19
N PRO A 116 14.90 -5.52 -21.22
CA PRO A 116 14.20 -6.17 -22.34
C PRO A 116 13.22 -7.22 -21.83
N TYR A 117 11.95 -7.10 -22.21
CA TYR A 117 10.87 -8.00 -21.78
C TYR A 117 10.65 -8.10 -20.25
N GLY A 118 11.14 -7.11 -19.49
CA GLY A 118 11.01 -7.05 -18.04
C GLY A 118 9.56 -6.95 -17.57
N LEU A 119 9.25 -7.61 -16.46
CA LEU A 119 7.92 -7.69 -15.86
C LEU A 119 7.92 -7.07 -14.46
N ASN A 120 7.20 -5.96 -14.29
CA ASN A 120 6.75 -5.57 -12.96
C ASN A 120 5.54 -6.46 -12.61
N THR A 121 5.80 -7.49 -11.80
CA THR A 121 4.90 -8.62 -11.53
C THR A 121 3.54 -8.18 -11.00
N PRO A 122 2.50 -9.01 -11.12
CA PRO A 122 1.20 -8.73 -10.51
C PRO A 122 1.32 -8.36 -9.03
N HIS A 123 0.87 -7.16 -8.68
CA HIS A 123 0.92 -6.60 -7.34
C HIS A 123 -0.25 -5.66 -7.09
N PHE A 124 -0.39 -5.18 -5.85
CA PHE A 124 -1.30 -4.09 -5.51
C PHE A 124 -0.76 -3.22 -4.38
N HIS A 125 -1.30 -2.01 -4.30
CA HIS A 125 -0.99 -1.00 -3.29
C HIS A 125 -2.19 -0.83 -2.35
N PRO A 126 -2.17 -1.38 -1.12
CA PRO A 126 -3.33 -1.36 -0.23
C PRO A 126 -3.68 0.04 0.30
N LEU A 127 -2.72 0.97 0.34
CA LEU A 127 -2.85 2.26 1.02
C LEU A 127 -2.79 3.47 0.08
N GLY A 128 -2.74 3.27 -1.24
CA GLY A 128 -2.78 4.40 -2.18
C GLY A 128 -3.17 3.98 -3.60
N SER A 129 -3.84 4.89 -4.31
CA SER A 129 -3.98 4.80 -5.77
C SER A 129 -2.69 5.26 -6.45
N GLU A 130 -2.46 4.79 -7.67
CA GLU A 130 -1.26 5.08 -8.45
C GLU A 130 -1.61 5.75 -9.78
N ILE A 131 -0.82 6.74 -10.17
CA ILE A 131 -0.76 7.26 -11.55
C ILE A 131 0.60 6.89 -12.10
N PHE A 132 0.62 6.23 -13.26
CA PHE A 132 1.82 5.67 -13.87
C PHE A 132 2.04 6.27 -15.26
N ALA A 133 3.15 6.97 -15.45
CA ALA A 133 3.49 7.69 -16.67
C ALA A 133 4.72 7.05 -17.35
N VAL A 134 4.56 6.64 -18.61
CA VAL A 134 5.65 6.01 -19.37
C VAL A 134 6.54 7.11 -19.96
N LEU A 135 7.84 7.06 -19.66
CA LEU A 135 8.80 8.04 -20.15
C LEU A 135 9.67 7.50 -21.29
N GLU A 136 9.90 6.19 -21.34
CA GLU A 136 10.60 5.49 -22.42
C GLU A 136 10.04 4.08 -22.64
N GLY A 137 10.13 3.59 -23.88
CA GLY A 137 9.69 2.26 -24.29
C GLY A 137 8.19 2.08 -24.50
N THR A 138 7.80 0.82 -24.64
CA THR A 138 6.43 0.34 -24.88
C THR A 138 6.04 -0.71 -23.83
N LEU A 139 5.02 -0.42 -23.03
CA LEU A 139 4.61 -1.27 -21.91
C LEU A 139 3.20 -1.81 -22.12
N TYR A 140 3.03 -3.13 -22.04
CA TYR A 140 1.72 -3.73 -21.83
C TYR A 140 1.36 -3.64 -20.35
N ALA A 141 0.26 -2.96 -20.02
CA ALA A 141 -0.14 -2.70 -18.64
C ALA A 141 -1.64 -2.93 -18.45
N GLY A 142 -2.03 -3.35 -17.25
CA GLY A 142 -3.43 -3.53 -16.93
C GLY A 142 -3.70 -3.79 -15.46
N PHE A 143 -4.99 -3.73 -15.10
CA PHE A 143 -5.48 -4.02 -13.76
C PHE A 143 -6.76 -4.84 -13.77
N VAL A 144 -7.04 -5.52 -12.66
CA VAL A 144 -8.19 -6.41 -12.50
C VAL A 144 -9.12 -5.85 -11.42
N THR A 145 -10.40 -5.71 -11.77
CA THR A 145 -11.45 -5.28 -10.83
C THR A 145 -11.91 -6.41 -9.92
N THR A 146 -12.63 -6.09 -8.84
CA THR A 146 -13.26 -7.07 -7.94
C THR A 146 -14.32 -7.96 -8.59
N LYS A 147 -14.73 -7.65 -9.83
CA LYS A 147 -15.58 -8.50 -10.68
C LYS A 147 -14.77 -9.43 -11.60
N ASN A 148 -13.46 -9.55 -11.38
CA ASN A 148 -12.51 -10.31 -12.20
C ASN A 148 -12.48 -9.85 -13.68
N LYS A 149 -12.82 -8.59 -13.95
CA LYS A 149 -12.68 -8.00 -15.29
C LYS A 149 -11.30 -7.33 -15.41
N LEU A 150 -10.55 -7.74 -16.44
CA LEU A 150 -9.30 -7.12 -16.87
C LEU A 150 -9.58 -5.82 -17.66
N TYR A 151 -8.82 -4.79 -17.34
CA TYR A 151 -8.67 -3.58 -18.15
C TYR A 151 -7.19 -3.42 -18.46
N ASP A 152 -6.83 -3.59 -19.73
CA ASP A 152 -5.47 -3.61 -20.22
C ASP A 152 -5.31 -2.77 -21.48
N THR A 153 -4.09 -2.32 -21.72
CA THR A 153 -3.71 -1.58 -22.92
C THR A 153 -2.20 -1.69 -23.15
N VAL A 154 -1.75 -1.29 -24.33
CA VAL A 154 -0.36 -0.96 -24.60
C VAL A 154 -0.17 0.54 -24.41
N LEU A 155 0.80 0.92 -23.60
CA LEU A 155 1.21 2.29 -23.30
C LEU A 155 2.53 2.58 -24.00
N LYS A 156 2.66 3.77 -24.58
CA LYS A 156 3.90 4.28 -25.18
C LYS A 156 4.41 5.48 -24.39
N LYS A 157 5.64 5.91 -24.68
CA LYS A 157 6.19 7.17 -24.17
C LYS A 157 5.17 8.33 -24.26
N GLY A 158 4.90 8.94 -23.12
CA GLY A 158 3.94 10.04 -22.96
C GLY A 158 2.55 9.62 -22.50
N ASP A 159 2.21 8.32 -22.56
CA ASP A 159 0.94 7.81 -22.07
C ASP A 159 0.94 7.65 -20.56
N ILE A 160 -0.26 7.79 -19.96
CA ILE A 160 -0.49 7.65 -18.53
C ILE A 160 -1.64 6.67 -18.30
N ILE A 161 -1.51 5.84 -17.27
CA ILE A 161 -2.58 4.98 -16.76
C ILE A 161 -2.78 5.23 -15.26
N VAL A 162 -4.00 5.01 -14.78
CA VAL A 162 -4.33 5.05 -13.36
C VAL A 162 -4.62 3.64 -12.85
N PHE A 163 -4.06 3.29 -11.69
CA PHE A 163 -4.39 2.07 -10.97
C PHE A 163 -5.13 2.42 -9.68
N PRO A 164 -6.42 2.04 -9.56
CA PRO A 164 -7.18 2.29 -8.34
C PRO A 164 -6.59 1.55 -7.13
N GLN A 165 -6.64 2.19 -5.95
CA GLN A 165 -6.15 1.64 -4.69
C GLN A 165 -6.61 0.20 -4.46
N GLY A 166 -5.68 -0.67 -4.10
CA GLY A 166 -5.93 -2.06 -3.75
C GLY A 166 -6.26 -3.00 -4.92
N LEU A 167 -6.32 -2.52 -6.17
CA LEU A 167 -6.54 -3.41 -7.32
C LEU A 167 -5.23 -4.03 -7.82
N LEU A 168 -5.30 -5.32 -8.13
CA LEU A 168 -4.21 -6.06 -8.76
C LEU A 168 -3.90 -5.45 -10.12
N HIS A 169 -2.63 -5.15 -10.37
CA HIS A 169 -2.13 -4.61 -11.63
C HIS A 169 -0.70 -5.07 -11.93
N PHE A 170 -0.24 -4.83 -13.15
CA PHE A 170 1.07 -5.26 -13.65
C PHE A 170 1.51 -4.40 -14.84
N GLN A 171 2.80 -4.47 -15.18
CA GLN A 171 3.35 -3.91 -16.41
C GLN A 171 4.42 -4.84 -16.98
N LEU A 172 4.41 -5.04 -18.29
CA LEU A 172 5.37 -5.84 -19.04
C LEU A 172 5.99 -4.98 -20.14
N ASN A 173 7.31 -4.91 -20.20
CA ASN A 173 8.00 -4.33 -21.34
C ASN A 173 7.82 -5.23 -22.57
N LEU A 174 7.38 -4.64 -23.69
CA LEU A 174 7.22 -5.36 -24.96
C LEU A 174 8.44 -5.23 -25.87
N ASP A 175 9.33 -4.29 -25.57
CA ASP A 175 10.49 -4.00 -26.38
C ASP A 175 11.68 -4.90 -25.98
N ASP A 176 12.59 -5.12 -26.94
CA ASP A 176 13.89 -5.76 -26.72
C ASP A 176 14.96 -4.79 -26.20
N THR A 177 14.55 -3.55 -25.90
CA THR A 177 15.35 -2.51 -25.27
C THR A 177 14.78 -2.12 -23.92
N ASP A 178 15.57 -1.41 -23.12
CA ASP A 178 15.14 -0.89 -21.83
C ASP A 178 13.96 0.10 -21.97
N ALA A 179 13.11 0.10 -20.95
CA ALA A 179 11.99 1.02 -20.79
C ALA A 179 11.95 1.54 -19.36
N PHE A 180 11.38 2.72 -19.15
CA PHE A 180 11.14 3.19 -17.78
C PHE A 180 9.94 4.12 -17.67
N ALA A 181 9.39 4.15 -16.47
CA ALA A 181 8.19 4.91 -16.11
C ALA A 181 8.29 5.49 -14.70
N ILE A 182 7.45 6.47 -14.42
CA ILE A 182 7.30 7.08 -13.10
C ILE A 182 5.91 6.78 -12.56
N ALA A 183 5.85 6.26 -11.34
CA ALA A 183 4.63 6.05 -10.58
C ALA A 183 4.52 7.10 -9.49
N THR A 184 3.36 7.73 -9.31
CA THR A 184 3.06 8.60 -8.17
C THR A 184 1.87 8.05 -7.41
N PHE A 185 1.89 8.17 -6.08
CA PHE A 185 0.87 7.57 -5.22
C PHE A 185 0.18 8.62 -4.37
N GLY A 186 -1.12 8.43 -4.13
CA GLY A 186 -1.91 9.21 -3.18
C GLY A 186 -1.73 8.79 -1.72
N SER A 187 -0.51 8.43 -1.32
CA SER A 187 -0.12 8.17 0.07
C SER A 187 1.40 8.33 0.24
N GLN A 188 1.83 8.78 1.42
CA GLN A 188 3.22 8.81 1.84
C GLN A 188 3.83 7.41 1.98
N ASN A 189 2.98 6.38 2.14
CA ASN A 189 3.35 4.98 2.23
C ASN A 189 2.27 4.10 1.58
N PRO A 190 2.29 3.91 0.25
CA PRO A 190 1.25 3.17 -0.46
C PRO A 190 1.19 1.68 -0.07
N GLY A 191 2.26 1.16 0.54
CA GLY A 191 2.48 -0.27 0.75
C GLY A 191 2.56 -1.02 -0.58
N ARG A 192 3.07 -2.26 -0.60
CA ARG A 192 3.06 -3.08 -1.82
C ARG A 192 3.00 -4.55 -1.45
N ILE A 193 2.12 -5.28 -2.12
CA ILE A 193 2.07 -6.75 -2.02
C ILE A 193 2.25 -7.31 -3.42
N ASN A 194 3.38 -7.96 -3.66
CA ASN A 194 3.58 -8.80 -4.83
C ASN A 194 2.81 -10.11 -4.62
N ILE A 195 1.95 -10.46 -5.57
CA ILE A 195 1.03 -11.59 -5.41
C ILE A 195 1.80 -12.89 -5.22
N ALA A 196 2.77 -13.16 -6.10
CA ALA A 196 3.49 -14.43 -6.08
C ALA A 196 4.37 -14.58 -4.82
N ASP A 197 5.08 -13.53 -4.40
CA ASP A 197 5.86 -13.53 -3.16
C ASP A 197 4.97 -13.75 -1.94
N GLY A 198 3.82 -13.06 -1.88
CA GLY A 198 2.87 -13.19 -0.79
C GLY A 198 2.24 -14.58 -0.70
N VAL A 199 1.94 -15.20 -1.84
CA VAL A 199 1.29 -16.52 -1.91
C VAL A 199 2.28 -17.67 -1.71
N PHE A 200 3.40 -17.65 -2.43
CA PHE A 200 4.34 -18.77 -2.50
C PHE A 200 5.63 -18.56 -1.71
N GLY A 201 5.99 -17.32 -1.39
CA GLY A 201 7.14 -16.98 -0.53
C GLY A 201 6.83 -16.94 0.96
N THR A 202 5.56 -17.11 1.36
CA THR A 202 5.15 -17.11 2.78
C THR A 202 4.70 -18.50 3.24
N PRO A 203 4.69 -18.78 4.56
CA PRO A 203 4.32 -20.10 5.10
C PRO A 203 2.79 -20.32 5.17
N ILE A 204 2.04 -19.92 4.13
CA ILE A 204 0.63 -20.34 3.95
C ILE A 204 0.58 -21.87 3.86
N LEU A 205 -0.42 -22.49 4.48
CA LEU A 205 -0.56 -23.95 4.47
C LEU A 205 -0.72 -24.48 3.04
N ASP A 206 -0.06 -25.59 2.73
CA ASP A 206 -0.19 -26.22 1.40
C ASP A 206 -1.64 -26.69 1.16
N GLU A 207 -2.37 -27.08 2.21
CA GLU A 207 -3.80 -27.40 2.12
C GLU A 207 -4.68 -26.20 1.72
N VAL A 208 -4.25 -24.97 2.04
CA VAL A 208 -4.90 -23.74 1.57
C VAL A 208 -4.57 -23.52 0.10
N LEU A 209 -3.29 -23.62 -0.28
CA LEU A 209 -2.83 -23.34 -1.64
C LEU A 209 -3.33 -24.38 -2.66
N THR A 210 -3.24 -25.67 -2.35
CA THR A 210 -3.77 -26.75 -3.21
C THR A 210 -5.26 -26.59 -3.50
N LYS A 211 -6.05 -26.23 -2.48
CA LYS A 211 -7.49 -25.94 -2.65
C LYS A 211 -7.75 -24.63 -3.41
N ALA A 212 -7.02 -23.57 -3.09
CA ALA A 212 -7.21 -22.26 -3.71
C ALA A 212 -6.86 -22.28 -5.21
N PHE A 213 -5.76 -22.97 -5.57
CA PHE A 213 -5.27 -23.08 -6.95
C PHE A 213 -5.81 -24.31 -7.70
N GLN A 214 -6.51 -25.23 -7.01
CA GLN A 214 -7.07 -26.46 -7.57
C GLN A 214 -6.01 -27.36 -8.22
N VAL A 215 -4.85 -27.46 -7.57
CA VAL A 215 -3.70 -28.25 -8.02
C VAL A 215 -3.23 -29.19 -6.92
N ASN A 216 -2.38 -30.16 -7.27
CA ASN A 216 -1.75 -31.05 -6.30
C ASN A 216 -0.57 -30.39 -5.58
N GLU A 217 -0.11 -31.02 -4.51
CA GLU A 217 1.01 -30.54 -3.69
C GLU A 217 2.29 -30.34 -4.50
N LYS A 218 2.59 -31.24 -5.45
CA LYS A 218 3.78 -31.14 -6.30
C LYS A 218 3.82 -29.83 -7.11
N ALA A 219 2.67 -29.37 -7.60
CA ALA A 219 2.60 -28.08 -8.30
C ALA A 219 2.87 -26.90 -7.34
N ILE A 220 2.37 -26.97 -6.10
CA ILE A 220 2.64 -25.95 -5.07
C ILE A 220 4.11 -25.96 -4.68
N GLU A 221 4.72 -27.13 -4.47
CA GLU A 221 6.15 -27.27 -4.16
C GLU A 221 7.01 -26.66 -5.27
N GLN A 222 6.68 -26.91 -6.54
CA GLN A 222 7.38 -26.33 -7.69
C GLN A 222 7.30 -24.80 -7.71
N LEU A 223 6.12 -24.23 -7.44
CA LEU A 223 5.93 -22.78 -7.39
C LEU A 223 6.71 -22.18 -6.22
N ARG A 224 6.60 -22.74 -5.01
CA ARG A 224 7.34 -22.29 -3.82
C ARG A 224 8.85 -22.29 -4.05
N ALA A 225 9.39 -23.31 -4.71
CA ALA A 225 10.82 -23.40 -5.01
C ALA A 225 11.35 -22.21 -5.84
N GLN A 226 10.49 -21.49 -6.58
CA GLN A 226 10.89 -20.27 -7.31
C GLN A 226 11.04 -19.03 -6.42
N PHE A 227 10.46 -19.05 -5.21
CA PHE A 227 10.38 -17.89 -4.30
C PHE A 227 11.09 -18.11 -2.96
N SER A 228 11.55 -19.33 -2.68
CA SER A 228 12.38 -19.63 -1.52
C SER A 228 13.79 -19.10 -1.75
N THR A 229 14.20 -18.08 -0.98
CA THR A 229 15.62 -17.75 -0.85
C THR A 229 16.32 -18.85 -0.08
N ASP A 230 17.43 -19.38 -0.60
CA ASP A 230 18.33 -20.26 0.15
C ASP A 230 18.55 -19.69 1.57
N ASN A 231 18.27 -20.51 2.59
CA ASN A 231 18.31 -20.25 4.05
C ASN A 231 16.97 -20.20 4.81
N VAL A 232 15.85 -20.65 4.24
CA VAL A 232 14.85 -21.31 5.10
C VAL A 232 15.33 -22.75 5.21
N SER A 233 16.01 -23.05 6.31
CA SER A 233 16.28 -24.44 6.67
C SER A 233 15.00 -25.24 6.50
N ASP A 234 15.13 -26.46 6.00
CA ASP A 234 14.10 -27.52 5.94
C ASP A 234 13.50 -27.87 7.35
N ASP A 235 13.75 -26.99 8.33
CA ASP A 235 13.45 -27.09 9.74
C ASP A 235 12.32 -26.13 10.15
N ASN A 236 11.74 -25.37 9.21
CA ASN A 236 10.41 -24.81 9.44
C ASN A 236 9.40 -25.86 9.01
N PRO A 237 8.85 -26.68 9.93
CA PRO A 237 7.98 -27.78 9.55
C PRO A 237 6.85 -27.16 8.75
N ARG A 238 6.67 -27.64 7.51
CA ARG A 238 5.44 -27.49 6.73
C ARG A 238 4.32 -27.45 7.76
N LYS A 239 3.72 -26.28 7.99
CA LYS A 239 2.71 -26.15 9.05
C LYS A 239 1.59 -27.05 8.57
N SER A 240 1.55 -28.28 9.07
CA SER A 240 0.41 -29.14 8.83
C SER A 240 -0.75 -28.53 9.60
N ILE A 241 -1.94 -28.65 9.04
CA ILE A 241 -3.18 -28.31 9.76
C ILE A 241 -3.20 -28.91 11.17
N LEU A 242 -2.58 -30.09 11.37
CA LEU A 242 -2.44 -30.75 12.68
C LEU A 242 -1.69 -29.92 13.72
N LYS A 243 -0.65 -29.16 13.32
CA LYS A 243 0.12 -28.29 14.22
C LYS A 243 -0.68 -27.05 14.64
N LEU A 244 -1.59 -26.57 13.80
CA LEU A 244 -2.50 -25.48 14.18
C LEU A 244 -3.63 -25.99 15.08
N LEU A 245 -4.17 -27.17 14.78
CA LEU A 245 -5.23 -27.78 15.59
C LEU A 245 -4.75 -28.07 17.02
N SER A 246 -3.47 -28.43 17.22
CA SER A 246 -2.91 -28.64 18.56
C SER A 246 -2.76 -27.37 19.40
N GLN A 247 -2.79 -26.18 18.78
CA GLN A 247 -2.78 -24.88 19.48
C GLN A 247 -4.18 -24.47 19.96
N VAL A 248 -5.23 -24.99 19.32
CA VAL A 248 -6.64 -24.70 19.64
C VAL A 248 -7.18 -25.66 20.71
N SER A 249 -6.54 -26.82 20.88
CA SER A 249 -6.91 -27.83 21.88
C SER A 249 -6.34 -27.58 23.29
N ARG A 250 -5.90 -26.35 23.61
CA ARG A 250 -5.49 -25.90 24.95
C ARG A 250 -6.39 -24.79 25.42
#